data_AF-A0A6M0F5Q8-F1
#
_entry.id   AF-A0A6M0F5Q8-F1
#
_cell.length_a   1.000
_cell.length_b   1.000
_cell.length_c   1.000
_cell.angle_alpha   90.00
_cell.angle_beta   90.00
_cell.angle_gamma   90.00
#
_symmetry.space_group_name_H-M   'P 1'
#
loop_
_entity.id
_entity.type
_entity.pdbx_description
1 polymer ?
#
loop_
_entity_poly.entity_id
_entity_poly.type
_entity_poly.pdbx_seq_one_letter_code
_entity_poly.pdbx_strand_id
1 'polypeptide(L)'
;ADIAIWPWYGGLVLNRLYDAAEFLEAQSYTHLMRWANEMDDRPAVSRGRMVNRTWGPPEEQLHERHAASDFETQTQDKIGTLA
;
A
#
# COMPACT_ATOMS: atom_id res chain seq x y z
N ALA A 1 10.05 14.04 -4.48
CA ALA A 1 10.58 12.90 -5.26
C ALA A 1 10.08 11.57 -4.69
N ASP A 2 10.11 11.39 -3.38
CA ASP A 2 9.79 10.13 -2.69
C ASP A 2 8.41 9.57 -3.01
N ILE A 3 7.37 10.41 -3.02
CA ILE A 3 5.99 10.00 -3.34
C ILE A 3 5.89 9.35 -4.74
N ALA A 4 6.71 9.78 -5.69
CA ALA A 4 6.70 9.21 -7.04
C ALA A 4 7.45 7.86 -7.12
N ILE A 5 8.48 7.69 -6.30
CA ILE A 5 9.36 6.51 -6.32
C ILE A 5 8.78 5.39 -5.44
N TRP A 6 8.24 5.74 -4.27
CA TRP A 6 7.85 4.79 -3.23
C TRP A 6 6.80 3.76 -3.65
N PRO A 7 5.72 4.11 -4.40
CA PRO A 7 4.74 3.11 -4.84
C PRO A 7 5.34 2.00 -5.70
N TRP A 8 6.45 2.28 -6.40
CA TRP A 8 7.18 1.31 -7.22
C TRP A 8 8.28 0.62 -6.44
N TYR A 9 9.31 1.35 -6.02
CA TYR A 9 10.50 0.75 -5.41
C TYR A 9 10.23 0.30 -3.98
N GLY A 10 9.53 1.11 -3.19
CA GLY A 10 9.11 0.74 -1.84
C GLY A 10 8.13 -0.42 -1.86
N GLY A 11 7.12 -0.36 -2.74
CA GLY A 11 6.17 -1.45 -2.96
C GLY A 11 6.86 -2.78 -3.34
N LEU A 12 7.85 -2.72 -4.24
CA LEU A 12 8.61 -3.89 -4.67
C LEU A 12 9.43 -4.51 -3.53
N VAL A 13 10.25 -3.72 -2.82
CA VAL A 13 11.14 -4.26 -1.77
C VAL A 13 10.38 -4.70 -0.51
N LEU A 14 9.18 -4.16 -0.28
CA LEU A 14 8.25 -4.62 0.77
C LEU A 14 7.37 -5.80 0.30
N ASN A 15 7.69 -6.42 -0.83
CA ASN A 15 7.00 -7.56 -1.45
C ASN A 15 5.50 -7.37 -1.72
N ARG A 16 5.08 -6.15 -2.06
CA ARG A 16 3.68 -5.84 -2.41
C ARG A 16 3.42 -5.85 -3.92
N LEU A 17 4.47 -5.97 -4.72
CA LEU A 17 4.41 -6.02 -6.18
C LEU A 17 5.06 -7.31 -6.66
N TYR A 18 4.37 -8.01 -7.56
CA TYR A 18 4.88 -9.14 -8.35
C TYR A 18 5.38 -10.36 -7.59
N ASP A 19 5.32 -10.39 -6.25
CA ASP A 19 5.94 -11.42 -5.40
C ASP A 19 7.43 -11.64 -5.73
N ALA A 20 8.15 -10.55 -6.02
CA ALA A 20 9.49 -10.58 -6.60
C ALA A 20 10.61 -10.28 -5.59
N ALA A 21 10.29 -9.97 -4.34
CA ALA A 21 11.30 -9.50 -3.37
C ALA A 21 12.37 -10.56 -3.08
N GLU A 22 12.00 -11.84 -2.99
CA GLU A 22 12.97 -12.94 -2.81
C GLU A 22 13.88 -13.09 -4.02
N PHE A 23 13.30 -13.14 -5.23
CA PHE A 23 14.04 -13.31 -6.48
C PHE A 23 15.06 -12.18 -6.73
N LEU A 24 14.72 -10.95 -6.34
CA LEU A 24 15.59 -9.78 -6.48
C LEU A 24 16.54 -9.58 -5.29
N GLU A 25 16.54 -10.49 -4.31
CA GLU A 25 17.31 -10.38 -3.07
C GLU A 25 17.09 -9.02 -2.37
N ALA A 26 15.83 -8.57 -2.30
CA ALA A 26 15.47 -7.21 -1.92
C ALA A 26 16.03 -6.77 -0.55
N GLN A 27 16.19 -7.72 0.38
CA GLN A 27 16.73 -7.48 1.71
C GLN A 27 18.19 -7.01 1.71
N SER A 28 18.95 -7.28 0.64
CA SER A 28 20.33 -6.81 0.48
C SER A 28 20.41 -5.29 0.29
N TYR A 29 19.34 -4.64 -0.19
CA TYR A 29 19.29 -3.18 -0.39
C TYR A 29 18.95 -2.43 0.91
N THR A 30 19.83 -2.56 1.91
CA THR A 30 19.57 -2.10 3.29
C THR A 30 19.11 -0.65 3.42
N HIS A 31 19.69 0.29 2.67
CA HIS A 31 19.26 1.69 2.69
C HIS A 31 17.89 1.92 2.06
N LEU A 32 17.58 1.18 0.98
CA LEU A 32 16.29 1.24 0.31
C LEU A 32 15.20 0.62 1.20
N MET A 33 15.50 -0.50 1.87
CA MET A 33 14.63 -1.11 2.87
C MET A 33 14.32 -0.15 4.04
N ARG A 34 15.34 0.51 4.61
CA ARG A 34 15.14 1.50 5.68
C ARG A 34 14.20 2.62 5.22
N TRP A 35 14.50 3.24 4.08
CA TRP A 35 13.66 4.32 3.53
C TRP A 35 12.24 3.86 3.21
N ALA A 36 12.08 2.65 2.66
CA ALA A 36 10.78 2.10 2.31
C ALA A 36 9.90 1.94 3.55
N ASN A 37 10.45 1.42 4.67
CA ASN A 37 9.76 1.29 5.95
C ASN A 37 9.46 2.66 6.59
N GLU A 38 10.42 3.60 6.61
CA GLU A 38 10.19 4.96 7.14
C GLU A 38 9.02 5.68 6.44
N MET A 39 8.87 5.45 5.13
CA MET A 39 7.75 5.96 4.35
C MET A 39 6.45 5.16 4.61
N ASP A 40 6.56 3.86 4.83
CA ASP A 40 5.44 2.96 5.12
C ASP A 40 4.72 3.33 6.43
N ASP A 41 5.48 3.72 7.44
CA ASP A 41 5.01 4.11 8.78
C ASP A 41 4.18 5.40 8.78
N ARG A 42 4.17 6.16 7.68
CA ARG A 42 3.42 7.42 7.59
C ARG A 42 1.92 7.14 7.45
N PRO A 43 1.06 7.66 8.34
CA PRO A 43 -0.39 7.44 8.24
C PRO A 43 -1.01 7.88 6.91
N ALA A 44 -0.43 8.90 6.26
CA ALA A 44 -0.89 9.36 4.95
C ALA A 44 -0.54 8.38 3.81
N VAL A 45 0.56 7.62 3.91
CA VAL A 45 0.95 6.61 2.90
C VAL A 45 0.10 5.35 3.08
N SER A 46 -0.18 4.97 4.33
CA SER A 46 -1.16 3.91 4.65
C SER A 46 -2.55 4.26 4.10
N ARG A 47 -3.09 5.47 4.34
CA ARG A 47 -4.39 5.86 3.75
C ARG A 47 -4.35 6.01 2.23
N GLY A 48 -3.30 6.63 1.70
CA GLY A 48 -3.18 6.93 0.27
C GLY A 48 -3.16 5.69 -0.61
N ARG A 49 -2.52 4.59 -0.17
CA ARG A 49 -2.47 3.34 -0.94
C ARG A 49 -3.81 2.61 -1.03
N MET A 50 -4.76 2.92 -0.16
CA MET A 50 -6.05 2.24 -0.12
C MET A 50 -6.98 2.78 -1.20
N VAL A 51 -6.86 4.07 -1.51
CA VAL A 51 -7.75 4.78 -2.43
C VAL A 51 -7.63 4.22 -3.84
N ASN A 52 -8.77 3.92 -4.45
CA ASN A 52 -8.93 3.28 -5.77
C ASN A 52 -8.30 1.89 -5.91
N ARG A 53 -7.95 1.23 -4.80
CA ARG A 53 -7.38 -0.11 -4.82
C ARG A 53 -8.48 -1.15 -4.74
N THR A 54 -8.48 -2.10 -5.69
CA THR A 54 -9.49 -3.17 -5.84
C THR A 54 -8.92 -4.58 -5.63
N TRP A 55 -7.74 -4.67 -5.01
CA TRP A 55 -7.00 -5.93 -4.81
C TRP A 55 -6.21 -5.89 -3.51
N GLY A 56 -5.77 -7.07 -3.03
CA GLY A 56 -5.08 -7.22 -1.76
C GLY A 56 -6.05 -7.50 -0.60
N PRO A 57 -5.62 -7.31 0.67
CA PRO A 57 -6.52 -7.47 1.82
C PRO A 57 -7.73 -6.53 1.74
N PRO A 58 -8.97 -6.99 2.00
CA PRO A 58 -10.18 -6.17 1.92
C PRO A 58 -10.14 -4.89 2.77
N GLU A 59 -9.48 -4.95 3.94
CA GLU A 59 -9.29 -3.82 4.85
C GLU A 59 -8.36 -2.74 4.29
N GLU A 60 -7.56 -3.05 3.27
CA GLU A 60 -6.70 -2.11 2.56
C GLU A 60 -7.33 -1.59 1.25
N GLN A 61 -8.54 -2.00 0.91
CA GLN A 61 -9.23 -1.62 -0.32
C GLN A 61 -10.27 -0.55 -0.02
N LEU A 62 -10.12 0.62 -0.65
CA LEU A 62 -11.12 1.69 -0.68
C LEU A 62 -11.36 2.08 -2.14
N HIS A 63 -12.37 1.48 -2.78
CA HIS A 63 -12.60 1.61 -4.22
C HIS A 63 -12.80 3.07 -4.66
N GLU A 64 -13.48 3.87 -3.84
CA GLU A 64 -13.66 5.30 -4.06
C GLU A 64 -13.55 6.06 -2.75
N ARG A 65 -13.09 7.32 -2.82
CA ARG A 65 -13.01 8.21 -1.66
C ARG A 65 -13.68 9.53 -2.01
N HIS A 66 -14.74 9.86 -1.29
CA HIS A 66 -15.51 11.10 -1.40
C HIS A 66 -15.56 11.90 -0.09
N ALA A 67 -15.29 11.26 1.05
CA ALA A 67 -15.17 11.88 2.37
C ALA A 67 -13.97 11.33 3.16
N ALA A 68 -13.62 12.00 4.27
CA ALA A 68 -12.59 11.50 5.18
C ALA A 68 -13.06 10.26 5.95
N SER A 69 -14.35 10.20 6.28
CA SER A 69 -14.95 9.08 7.03
C SER A 69 -14.97 7.75 6.27
N ASP A 70 -14.69 7.77 4.96
CA ASP A 70 -14.74 6.58 4.12
C ASP A 70 -13.73 5.51 4.56
N PHE A 71 -12.59 5.91 5.15
CA PHE A 71 -11.64 4.95 5.73
C PHE A 71 -12.24 4.17 6.92
N GLU A 72 -13.18 4.76 7.66
CA GLU A 72 -13.83 4.11 8.79
C GLU A 72 -15.07 3.30 8.40
N THR A 73 -15.70 3.58 7.25
CA THR A 73 -17.01 2.98 6.92
C THR A 73 -17.12 2.31 5.56
N GLN A 74 -16.24 2.61 4.60
CA GLN A 74 -16.38 2.22 3.18
C GLN A 74 -15.26 1.31 2.66
N THR A 75 -14.35 0.83 3.51
CA THR A 75 -13.37 -0.17 3.08
C THR A 75 -14.03 -1.52 2.84
N GLN A 76 -13.42 -2.35 1.98
CA GLN A 76 -14.09 -3.53 1.44
C GLN A 76 -14.35 -4.63 2.48
N ASP A 77 -13.60 -4.67 3.58
CA ASP A 77 -13.91 -5.50 4.75
C ASP A 77 -15.23 -5.11 5.45
N LYS A 78 -15.64 -3.83 5.35
CA LYS A 78 -16.84 -3.29 6.02
C LYS A 78 -18.10 -3.41 5.17
N ILE A 79 -17.97 -3.24 3.86
CA ILE A 79 -19.11 -3.25 2.93
C ILE A 79 -19.23 -4.54 2.12
N GLY A 80 -18.22 -5.40 2.18
CA GLY A 80 -18.16 -6.65 1.42
C GLY A 80 -18.04 -6.42 -0.08
N THR A 81 -18.03 -7.52 -0.83
CA THR A 81 -18.26 -7.48 -2.28
C THR A 81 -19.77 -7.44 -2.47
N LEU A 82 -20.34 -6.31 -2.90
CA LEU A 82 -21.69 -6.34 -3.47
C LEU A 82 -21.65 -7.38 -4.60
N ALA A 83 -22.36 -8.48 -4.38
CA ALA A 83 -22.53 -9.56 -5.37
C ALA A 83 -23.31 -9.06 -6.58
#